data_AF-A0A9N8KX99-F1
#
_entry.id   AF-A0A9N8KX99-F1
#
_cell.length_a   1.000
_cell.length_b   1.000
_cell.length_c   1.000
_cell.angle_alpha   90.00
_cell.angle_beta   90.00
_cell.angle_gamma   90.00
#
_symmetry.space_group_name_H-M   'P 1'
#
loop_
_entity.id
_entity.type
_entity.pdbx_description
1 polymer ?
#
loop_
_entity_poly.entity_id
_entity_poly.type
_entity_poly.pdbx_seq_one_letter_code
_entity_poly.pdbx_strand_id
1 'polypeptide(L)'
;MMHRHRRIRELLWHLHMKLKRIFNSASKLSNVNIQKDIQYCEDTTNMHHLKPAPYIASSRHGWYWGGITSSEAEELLAGQHDNVFLVRDSCDSRHILCVSFRCVGRTLHARLRHANGLFSLNNETFVPANRISEHCAAVDVKSNLFEMPVKLARPLNRFAKLDSLQMICRFVIRQTVSAHVWSKLPLPPNLISYVSIGSDYIVPS
;
A
#
# COMPACT_ATOMS: atom_id res chain seq x y z
N MET A 1 -13.28 2.02 18.57
CA MET A 1 -12.47 1.96 17.32
C MET A 1 -10.97 1.76 17.54
N MET A 2 -10.33 2.35 18.56
CA MET A 2 -8.90 2.17 18.87
C MET A 2 -8.48 0.74 19.29
N HIS A 3 -9.36 -0.02 19.95
CA HIS A 3 -9.02 -1.38 20.45
C HIS A 3 -8.87 -2.44 19.34
N ARG A 4 -9.59 -2.32 18.21
CA ARG A 4 -9.41 -3.23 17.05
C ARG A 4 -8.04 -3.04 16.40
N HIS A 5 -7.59 -1.80 16.28
CA HIS A 5 -6.34 -1.46 15.60
C HIS A 5 -5.10 -1.95 16.35
N ARG A 6 -5.13 -1.94 17.68
CA ARG A 6 -4.04 -2.46 18.54
C ARG A 6 -3.94 -3.98 18.47
N ARG A 7 -5.08 -4.67 18.54
CA ARG A 7 -5.15 -6.14 18.39
C ARG A 7 -4.72 -6.62 17.00
N ILE A 8 -5.07 -5.89 15.94
CA ILE A 8 -4.61 -6.25 14.58
C ILE A 8 -3.09 -6.09 14.48
N ARG A 9 -2.48 -5.02 15.03
CA ARG A 9 -1.01 -4.87 15.03
C ARG A 9 -0.30 -5.96 15.84
N GLU A 10 -0.85 -6.32 17.00
CA GLU A 10 -0.31 -7.42 17.82
C GLU A 10 -0.49 -8.78 17.15
N LEU A 11 -1.66 -9.06 16.57
CA LEU A 11 -1.91 -10.30 15.81
C LEU A 11 -1.04 -10.38 14.56
N LEU A 12 -0.85 -9.26 13.83
CA LEU A 12 0.07 -9.17 12.70
C LEU A 12 1.52 -9.40 13.15
N TRP A 13 1.91 -8.86 14.31
CA TRP A 13 3.24 -9.08 14.88
C TRP A 13 3.43 -10.54 15.29
N HIS A 14 2.47 -11.14 16.00
CA HIS A 14 2.51 -12.55 16.39
C HIS A 14 2.46 -13.49 15.20
N LEU A 15 1.66 -13.18 14.17
CA LEU A 15 1.59 -13.95 12.93
C LEU A 15 2.89 -13.80 12.14
N HIS A 16 3.46 -12.60 12.05
CA HIS A 16 4.77 -12.36 11.46
C HIS A 16 5.87 -13.14 12.20
N MET A 17 5.84 -13.16 13.54
CA MET A 17 6.79 -13.90 14.37
C MET A 17 6.58 -15.42 14.27
N LYS A 18 5.34 -15.91 14.20
CA LYS A 18 5.02 -17.33 13.98
C LYS A 18 5.40 -17.78 12.58
N LEU A 19 5.13 -16.97 11.55
CA LEU A 19 5.60 -17.23 10.19
C LEU A 19 7.12 -17.26 10.17
N LYS A 20 7.82 -16.27 10.76
CA LYS A 20 9.28 -16.31 10.93
C LYS A 20 9.76 -17.58 11.63
N ARG A 21 9.09 -18.05 12.68
CA ARG A 21 9.44 -19.32 13.36
C ARG A 21 9.18 -20.55 12.49
N ILE A 22 8.08 -20.60 11.75
CA ILE A 22 7.77 -21.69 10.81
C ILE A 22 8.81 -21.74 9.68
N PHE A 23 9.18 -20.58 9.13
CA PHE A 23 10.23 -20.46 8.11
C PHE A 23 11.63 -20.81 8.66
N ASN A 24 11.97 -20.40 9.88
CA ASN A 24 13.26 -20.76 10.50
C ASN A 24 13.34 -22.23 10.94
N SER A 25 12.20 -22.85 11.27
CA SER A 25 12.13 -24.28 11.59
C SER A 25 12.17 -25.16 10.33
N ALA A 26 11.87 -24.59 9.15
CA ALA A 26 12.07 -25.21 7.84
C ALA A 26 13.52 -25.04 7.33
N SER A 27 14.50 -25.04 8.23
CA SER A 27 15.95 -24.86 8.00
C SER A 27 16.63 -25.98 7.20
N LYS A 28 15.86 -26.82 6.48
CA LYS A 28 16.37 -27.59 5.34
C LYS A 28 16.35 -26.83 4.01
N LEU A 29 15.82 -25.61 3.96
CA LEU A 29 16.04 -24.66 2.85
C LEU A 29 17.23 -23.75 3.16
N SER A 30 18.42 -24.34 3.31
CA SER A 30 19.63 -23.70 3.83
C SER A 30 20.33 -22.73 2.86
N ASN A 31 19.60 -21.99 2.00
CA ASN A 31 20.19 -20.96 1.14
C ASN A 31 19.27 -19.76 0.81
N VAL A 32 18.17 -19.55 1.54
CA VAL A 32 17.41 -18.30 1.39
C VAL A 32 17.84 -17.33 2.49
N ASN A 33 18.84 -16.51 2.17
CA ASN A 33 19.26 -15.43 3.04
C ASN A 33 18.25 -14.28 2.94
N ILE A 34 17.20 -14.33 3.78
CA ILE A 34 16.06 -13.39 3.81
C ILE A 34 16.50 -11.92 4.02
N GLN A 35 17.77 -11.67 4.35
CA GLN A 35 18.34 -10.33 4.51
C GLN A 35 19.15 -9.84 3.29
N LYS A 36 19.49 -10.69 2.30
CA LYS A 36 20.42 -10.34 1.20
C LYS A 36 19.82 -10.25 -0.21
N ASP A 37 18.57 -10.64 -0.44
CA ASP A 37 17.98 -10.57 -1.80
C ASP A 37 17.30 -9.22 -2.12
N ILE A 38 17.63 -8.15 -1.40
CA ILE A 38 17.34 -6.77 -1.85
C ILE A 38 18.48 -6.34 -2.78
N GLN A 39 18.71 -7.10 -3.86
CA GLN A 39 19.65 -6.75 -4.90
C GLN A 39 18.88 -6.61 -6.20
N TYR A 40 19.06 -5.45 -6.82
CA TYR A 40 18.61 -5.04 -8.15
C TYR A 40 18.32 -6.19 -9.13
N CYS A 41 17.14 -6.16 -9.76
CA CYS A 41 16.91 -6.85 -11.03
C CYS A 41 17.03 -5.79 -12.14
N GLU A 42 18.19 -5.74 -12.79
CA GLU A 42 18.35 -5.05 -14.06
C GLU A 42 17.77 -5.97 -15.14
N ASP A 43 16.63 -5.59 -15.73
CA ASP A 43 16.29 -5.98 -17.10
C ASP A 43 15.27 -5.01 -17.70
N THR A 44 15.75 -4.27 -18.70
CA THR A 44 15.06 -3.23 -19.47
C THR A 44 14.18 -3.85 -20.54
N THR A 45 12.85 -3.97 -20.34
CA THR A 45 11.89 -3.95 -21.48
C THR A 45 10.39 -3.84 -21.16
N ASN A 46 9.91 -3.82 -19.90
CA ASN A 46 8.46 -3.70 -19.63
C ASN A 46 8.14 -2.82 -18.41
N MET A 47 7.79 -1.56 -18.65
CA MET A 47 7.54 -0.51 -17.65
C MET A 47 6.32 -0.73 -16.73
N HIS A 48 5.52 -1.79 -16.92
CA HIS A 48 4.31 -2.03 -16.12
C HIS A 48 4.51 -2.96 -14.92
N HIS A 49 5.69 -3.56 -14.72
CA HIS A 49 5.88 -4.58 -13.67
C HIS A 49 7.02 -4.35 -12.67
N LEU A 50 7.86 -3.33 -12.84
CA LEU A 50 8.92 -3.01 -11.88
C LEU A 50 8.52 -1.84 -10.98
N LYS A 51 8.01 -2.20 -9.80
CA LYS A 51 7.68 -1.28 -8.71
C LYS A 51 8.98 -0.83 -8.03
N PRO A 52 9.38 0.44 -8.11
CA PRO A 52 10.67 0.89 -7.56
C PRO A 52 10.72 0.69 -6.03
N ALA A 53 11.90 0.55 -5.42
CA ALA A 53 12.05 0.27 -3.99
C ALA A 53 11.19 1.14 -3.02
N PRO A 54 10.95 2.44 -3.28
CA PRO A 54 10.04 3.26 -2.48
C PRO A 54 8.59 2.74 -2.47
N TYR A 55 8.16 2.07 -3.54
CA TYR A 55 6.85 1.43 -3.69
C TYR A 55 6.66 0.26 -2.72
N ILE A 56 7.69 -0.58 -2.54
CA ILE A 56 7.69 -1.74 -1.63
C ILE A 56 7.70 -1.29 -0.16
N ALA A 57 8.25 -0.11 0.13
CA ALA A 57 8.14 0.49 1.46
C ALA A 57 6.71 0.98 1.75
N SER A 58 6.07 1.63 0.78
CA SER A 58 4.68 2.13 0.89
C SER A 58 3.66 1.00 1.04
N SER A 59 3.89 -0.16 0.41
CA SER A 59 3.01 -1.34 0.52
C SER A 59 2.88 -1.92 1.93
N ARG A 60 3.63 -1.44 2.92
CA ARG A 60 3.49 -1.82 4.34
C ARG A 60 2.61 -0.87 5.13
N HIS A 61 2.27 0.29 4.56
CA HIS A 61 1.51 1.32 5.23
C HIS A 61 0.01 1.18 4.97
N GLY A 62 -0.82 1.52 5.95
CA GLY A 62 -2.29 1.39 5.84
C GLY A 62 -2.92 2.43 4.91
N TRP A 63 -2.23 3.54 4.64
CA TRP A 63 -2.71 4.66 3.83
C TRP A 63 -2.54 4.46 2.32
N TYR A 64 -1.75 3.46 1.92
CA TYR A 64 -1.46 3.16 0.53
C TYR A 64 -2.33 2.01 0.02
N TRP A 65 -3.14 2.29 -0.99
CA TRP A 65 -4.16 1.39 -1.54
C TRP A 65 -3.75 0.72 -2.85
N GLY A 66 -2.56 0.99 -3.37
CA GLY A 66 -2.07 0.30 -4.54
C GLY A 66 -2.69 0.76 -5.84
N GLY A 67 -2.79 -0.18 -6.79
CA GLY A 67 -3.25 0.03 -8.16
C GLY A 67 -4.76 0.14 -8.32
N ILE A 68 -5.47 0.69 -7.33
CA ILE A 68 -6.89 0.99 -7.48
C ILE A 68 -7.10 2.16 -8.45
N THR A 69 -8.20 2.12 -9.19
CA THR A 69 -8.64 3.14 -10.13
C THR A 69 -9.16 4.40 -9.41
N SER A 70 -9.42 5.47 -10.17
CA SER A 70 -10.11 6.65 -9.62
C SER A 70 -11.51 6.30 -9.12
N SER A 71 -12.28 5.54 -9.89
CA SER A 71 -13.65 5.14 -9.53
C SER A 71 -13.69 4.34 -8.22
N GLU A 72 -12.83 3.33 -8.08
CA GLU A 72 -12.74 2.54 -6.83
C GLU A 72 -12.32 3.43 -5.64
N ALA A 73 -11.44 4.41 -5.86
CA ALA A 73 -11.08 5.38 -4.83
C ALA A 73 -12.25 6.30 -4.45
N GLU A 74 -13.08 6.70 -5.43
CA GLU A 74 -14.28 7.49 -5.20
C GLU A 74 -15.29 6.72 -4.34
N GLU A 75 -15.51 5.44 -4.64
CA GLU A 75 -16.37 4.55 -3.86
C GLU A 75 -15.87 4.36 -2.42
N LEU A 76 -14.57 4.13 -2.24
CA LEU A 76 -13.96 3.99 -0.91
C LEU A 76 -14.08 5.25 -0.05
N LEU A 77 -14.04 6.41 -0.70
CA LEU A 77 -14.13 7.71 -0.05
C LEU A 77 -15.57 8.23 0.03
N ALA A 78 -16.54 7.59 -0.64
CA ALA A 78 -17.95 7.96 -0.56
C ALA A 78 -18.46 7.81 0.88
N GLY A 79 -19.20 8.82 1.34
CA GLY A 79 -19.71 8.87 2.71
C GLY A 79 -18.65 9.08 3.81
N GLN A 80 -17.36 9.17 3.46
CA GLN A 80 -16.33 9.59 4.40
C GLN A 80 -16.40 11.10 4.64
N HIS A 81 -15.91 11.54 5.81
CA HIS A 81 -15.77 12.97 6.11
C HIS A 81 -14.81 13.65 5.13
N ASP A 82 -15.00 14.95 4.92
CA ASP A 82 -14.03 15.78 4.22
C ASP A 82 -12.66 15.68 4.87
N ASN A 83 -11.61 15.90 4.07
CA ASN A 83 -10.19 15.81 4.44
C ASN A 83 -9.68 14.38 4.67
N VAL A 84 -10.53 13.36 4.51
CA VAL A 84 -10.10 11.96 4.43
C VAL A 84 -9.45 11.71 3.07
N PHE A 85 -8.30 11.05 3.06
CA PHE A 85 -7.54 10.79 1.84
C PHE A 85 -6.95 9.39 1.77
N LEU A 86 -6.56 8.96 0.59
CA LEU A 86 -5.78 7.74 0.37
C LEU A 86 -4.74 7.97 -0.72
N VAL A 87 -3.66 7.19 -0.70
CA VAL A 87 -2.63 7.21 -1.76
C VAL A 87 -2.78 5.93 -2.59
N ARG A 88 -2.74 6.07 -3.90
CA ARG A 88 -2.84 4.99 -4.89
C ARG A 88 -1.85 5.21 -6.02
N ASP A 89 -1.73 4.22 -6.90
CA ASP A 89 -0.99 4.39 -8.14
C ASP A 89 -1.70 5.38 -9.06
N SER A 90 -0.92 6.16 -9.81
CA SER A 90 -1.47 7.00 -10.86
C SER A 90 -1.79 6.16 -12.09
N CYS A 91 -2.88 6.51 -12.78
CA CYS A 91 -3.18 5.99 -14.13
C CYS A 91 -2.45 6.79 -15.23
N ASP A 92 -1.80 7.91 -14.89
CA ASP A 92 -1.01 8.73 -15.81
C ASP A 92 0.45 8.28 -15.76
N SER A 93 1.02 7.89 -16.90
CA SER A 93 2.39 7.36 -17.02
C SER A 93 3.48 8.34 -16.57
N ARG A 94 3.19 9.64 -16.48
CA ARG A 94 4.14 10.68 -16.03
C ARG A 94 4.25 10.77 -14.51
N HIS A 95 3.33 10.14 -13.78
CA HIS A 95 3.27 10.22 -12.32
C HIS A 95 3.20 8.80 -11.74
N ILE A 96 3.92 8.55 -10.65
CA ILE A 96 3.93 7.22 -10.04
C ILE A 96 2.72 7.07 -9.09
N LEU A 97 2.46 8.11 -8.30
CA LEU A 97 1.45 8.08 -7.24
C LEU A 97 0.42 9.20 -7.41
N CYS A 98 -0.77 8.95 -6.86
CA CYS A 98 -1.89 9.87 -6.81
C CYS A 98 -2.51 9.85 -5.41
N VAL A 99 -2.85 11.03 -4.88
CA VAL A 99 -3.67 11.19 -3.68
C VAL A 99 -5.12 11.38 -4.12
N SER A 100 -6.02 10.52 -3.66
CA SER A 100 -7.47 10.73 -3.74
C SER A 100 -7.97 11.23 -2.39
N PHE A 101 -8.81 12.26 -2.35
CA PHE A 101 -9.28 12.84 -1.07
C PHE A 101 -10.67 13.45 -1.17
N ARG A 102 -11.37 13.53 -0.03
CA ARG A 102 -12.68 14.17 0.09
C ARG A 102 -12.56 15.66 0.37
N CYS A 103 -13.34 16.44 -0.36
CA CYS A 103 -13.43 17.88 -0.24
C CYS A 103 -14.83 18.34 -0.64
N VAL A 104 -15.54 19.00 0.28
CA VAL A 104 -16.89 19.57 0.07
C VAL A 104 -17.85 18.54 -0.53
N GLY A 105 -17.86 17.34 0.06
CA GLY A 105 -18.74 16.25 -0.39
C GLY A 105 -18.39 15.62 -1.73
N ARG A 106 -17.27 16.00 -2.36
CA ARG A 106 -16.75 15.40 -3.60
C ARG A 106 -15.41 14.71 -3.36
N THR A 107 -15.04 13.80 -4.24
CA THR A 107 -13.69 13.23 -4.27
C THR A 107 -12.86 13.96 -5.32
N LEU A 108 -11.66 14.37 -4.95
CA LEU A 108 -10.67 15.00 -5.82
C LEU A 108 -9.40 14.14 -5.89
N HIS A 109 -8.58 14.39 -6.92
CA HIS A 109 -7.35 13.66 -7.16
C HIS A 109 -6.18 14.61 -7.43
N ALA A 110 -5.06 14.41 -6.73
CA ALA A 110 -3.84 15.17 -6.93
C ALA A 110 -2.67 14.21 -7.17
N ARG A 111 -1.99 14.37 -8.31
CA ARG A 111 -0.82 13.54 -8.65
C ARG A 111 0.40 14.05 -7.91
N LEU A 112 1.21 13.15 -7.34
CA LEU A 112 2.44 13.53 -6.68
C LEU A 112 3.54 13.70 -7.72
N ARG A 113 4.27 14.81 -7.64
CA ARG A 113 5.54 14.95 -8.37
C ARG A 113 6.57 14.01 -7.78
N HIS A 114 7.47 13.53 -8.62
CA HIS A 114 8.54 12.64 -8.24
C HIS A 114 9.86 13.11 -8.83
N ALA A 115 10.90 13.18 -8.00
CA ALA A 115 12.27 13.49 -8.40
C ALA A 115 13.25 12.82 -7.43
N ASN A 116 14.31 12.19 -7.96
CA ASN A 116 15.38 11.57 -7.17
C ASN A 116 14.88 10.59 -6.08
N GLY A 117 13.82 9.82 -6.35
CA GLY A 117 13.24 8.89 -5.37
C GLY A 117 12.36 9.54 -4.30
N LEU A 118 12.14 10.85 -4.37
CA LEU A 118 11.33 11.64 -3.44
C LEU A 118 10.03 12.10 -4.08
N PHE A 119 9.04 12.46 -3.25
CA PHE A 119 7.68 12.79 -3.66
C PHE A 119 7.23 14.14 -3.11
N SER A 120 6.45 14.88 -3.89
CA SER A 120 5.90 16.19 -3.48
C SER A 120 4.45 16.36 -3.94
N LEU A 121 3.62 16.94 -3.07
CA LEU A 121 2.22 17.28 -3.35
C LEU A 121 2.01 18.78 -3.62
N ASN A 122 2.82 19.66 -3.02
CA ASN A 122 2.72 21.12 -3.15
C ASN A 122 3.81 21.75 -4.03
N ASN A 123 4.72 20.94 -4.61
CA ASN A 123 5.85 21.34 -5.43
C ASN A 123 6.98 22.11 -4.73
N GLU A 124 6.94 22.22 -3.40
CA GLU A 124 7.95 22.97 -2.63
C GLU A 124 8.85 22.00 -1.86
N THR A 125 8.24 21.01 -1.19
CA THR A 125 8.97 20.06 -0.35
C THR A 125 8.84 18.64 -0.90
N PHE A 126 9.99 17.97 -1.00
CA PHE A 126 10.11 16.59 -1.47
C PHE A 126 10.45 15.68 -0.30
N VAL A 127 9.68 14.61 -0.13
CA VAL A 127 9.82 13.66 0.99
C VAL A 127 10.02 12.23 0.50
N PRO A 128 10.70 11.37 1.27
CA PRO A 128 10.76 9.94 0.95
C PRO A 128 9.37 9.29 1.09
N ALA A 129 9.18 8.15 0.41
CA ALA A 129 7.87 7.49 0.32
C ALA A 129 7.22 7.16 1.68
N ASN A 130 8.01 6.80 2.69
CA ASN A 130 7.54 6.50 4.03
C ASN A 130 6.95 7.73 4.78
N ARG A 131 7.23 8.96 4.31
CA ARG A 131 6.71 10.20 4.90
C ARG A 131 5.59 10.84 4.08
N ILE A 132 5.14 10.21 2.99
CA ILE A 132 4.08 10.78 2.14
C ILE A 132 2.81 11.09 2.94
N SER A 133 2.37 10.20 3.81
CA SER A 133 1.14 10.44 4.60
C SER A 133 1.25 11.65 5.52
N GLU A 134 2.42 11.89 6.12
CA GLU A 134 2.66 13.06 6.98
C GLU A 134 2.71 14.33 6.13
N HIS A 135 3.40 14.25 4.98
CA HIS A 135 3.50 15.34 4.02
C HIS A 135 2.12 15.77 3.51
N CYS A 136 1.29 14.82 3.08
CA CYS A 136 -0.10 15.08 2.67
C CYS A 136 -0.89 15.83 3.75
N ALA A 137 -0.73 15.45 5.02
CA ALA A 137 -1.46 16.08 6.13
C ALA A 137 -0.92 17.47 6.53
N ALA A 138 0.32 17.77 6.16
CA ALA A 138 0.99 19.02 6.49
C ALA A 138 0.81 20.11 5.41
N VAL A 139 0.47 19.73 4.18
CA VAL A 139 0.38 20.67 3.06
C VAL A 139 -1.06 20.94 2.63
N ASP A 140 -1.23 22.18 2.18
CA ASP A 140 -2.46 22.69 1.60
C ASP A 140 -2.53 22.34 0.10
N VAL A 141 -3.59 21.65 -0.31
CA VAL A 141 -3.83 21.35 -1.72
C VAL A 141 -4.65 22.48 -2.33
N LYS A 142 -4.04 23.24 -3.24
CA LYS A 142 -4.73 24.26 -4.03
C LYS A 142 -5.51 23.59 -5.14
N SER A 143 -6.78 23.96 -5.30
CA SER A 143 -7.64 23.51 -6.38
C SER A 143 -8.23 24.74 -7.06
N ASN A 144 -8.29 24.75 -8.39
CA ASN A 144 -8.97 25.83 -9.12
C ASN A 144 -10.50 25.83 -8.89
N LEU A 145 -11.03 24.76 -8.27
CA LEU A 145 -12.46 24.61 -7.98
C LEU A 145 -12.88 25.29 -6.68
N PHE A 146 -11.94 25.62 -5.79
CA PHE A 146 -12.23 26.17 -4.48
C PHE A 146 -11.22 27.28 -4.15
N GLU A 147 -11.71 28.44 -3.71
CA GLU A 147 -10.85 29.58 -3.34
C GLU A 147 -9.97 29.29 -2.11
N MET A 148 -10.41 28.38 -1.24
CA MET A 148 -9.68 27.99 -0.04
C MET A 148 -8.88 26.69 -0.27
N PRO A 149 -7.60 26.64 0.17
CA PRO A 149 -6.81 25.41 0.10
C PRO A 149 -7.42 24.29 0.92
N VAL A 150 -7.31 23.06 0.42
CA VAL A 150 -7.83 21.86 1.07
C VAL A 150 -6.75 21.27 1.97
N LYS A 151 -7.06 21.14 3.27
CA LYS A 151 -6.20 20.44 4.22
C LYS A 151 -6.54 18.97 4.25
N LEU A 152 -5.57 18.11 3.95
CA LEU A 152 -5.75 16.68 4.19
C LEU A 152 -5.50 16.41 5.68
N ALA A 153 -6.28 15.52 6.28
CA ALA A 153 -6.19 15.30 7.73
C ALA A 153 -5.96 13.83 8.07
N ARG A 154 -6.74 12.93 7.48
CA ARG A 154 -6.79 11.53 7.94
C ARG A 154 -6.62 10.57 6.78
N PRO A 155 -5.57 9.74 6.78
CA PRO A 155 -5.48 8.69 5.79
C PRO A 155 -6.56 7.63 6.04
N LEU A 156 -7.29 7.25 5.00
CA LEU A 156 -8.18 6.12 4.97
C LEU A 156 -7.33 4.85 5.04
N ASN A 157 -7.53 4.08 6.11
CA ASN A 157 -6.72 2.91 6.38
C ASN A 157 -7.32 1.67 5.73
N ARG A 158 -6.59 1.07 4.78
CA ARG A 158 -7.03 -0.15 4.09
C ARG A 158 -7.17 -1.36 5.01
N PHE A 159 -6.44 -1.43 6.11
CA PHE A 159 -6.58 -2.55 7.07
C PHE A 159 -7.97 -2.59 7.71
N ALA A 160 -8.72 -1.48 7.68
CA ALA A 160 -10.10 -1.45 8.15
C ALA A 160 -11.07 -2.26 7.26
N LYS A 161 -10.64 -2.68 6.06
CA LYS A 161 -11.40 -3.55 5.14
C LYS A 161 -10.96 -5.02 5.19
N LEU A 162 -9.96 -5.37 6.00
CA LEU A 162 -9.54 -6.75 6.19
C LEU A 162 -10.40 -7.41 7.26
N ASP A 163 -11.57 -7.91 6.86
CA ASP A 163 -12.61 -8.34 7.79
C ASP A 163 -12.49 -9.82 8.23
N SER A 164 -11.69 -10.62 7.52
CA SER A 164 -11.43 -12.02 7.87
C SER A 164 -9.97 -12.29 8.19
N LEU A 165 -9.73 -13.23 9.12
CA LEU A 165 -8.39 -13.73 9.40
C LEU A 165 -7.71 -14.29 8.15
N GLN A 166 -8.48 -14.91 7.25
CA GLN A 166 -7.98 -15.46 5.99
C GLN A 166 -7.42 -14.35 5.08
N MET A 167 -8.13 -13.23 4.94
CA MET A 167 -7.67 -12.07 4.17
C MET A 167 -6.45 -11.41 4.82
N ILE A 168 -6.43 -11.31 6.14
CA ILE A 168 -5.28 -10.79 6.90
C ILE A 168 -4.05 -11.67 6.64
N CYS A 169 -4.19 -12.99 6.75
CA CYS A 169 -3.10 -13.94 6.49
C CYS A 169 -2.61 -13.85 5.05
N ARG A 170 -3.52 -13.85 4.06
CA ARG A 170 -3.16 -13.68 2.64
C ARG A 170 -2.39 -12.39 2.40
N PHE A 171 -2.87 -11.28 2.95
CA PHE A 171 -2.21 -9.99 2.85
C PHE A 171 -0.77 -10.04 3.42
N VAL A 172 -0.60 -10.58 4.63
CA VAL A 172 0.73 -10.70 5.26
C VAL A 172 1.67 -11.57 4.44
N ILE A 173 1.20 -12.73 3.95
CA ILE A 173 2.02 -13.63 3.13
C ILE A 173 2.52 -12.90 1.88
N ARG A 174 1.61 -12.24 1.14
CA ARG A 174 1.96 -11.53 -0.10
C ARG A 174 2.92 -10.35 0.12
N GLN A 175 2.89 -9.72 1.31
CA GLN A 175 3.82 -8.63 1.67
C GLN A 175 5.17 -9.11 2.20
N THR A 176 5.27 -10.35 2.68
CA THR A 176 6.48 -10.88 3.34
C THR A 176 7.24 -11.89 2.51
N VAL A 177 6.56 -12.52 1.54
CA VAL A 177 7.10 -13.59 0.70
C VAL A 177 7.04 -13.15 -0.76
N SER A 178 8.15 -13.26 -1.49
CA SER A 178 8.20 -12.98 -2.93
C SER A 178 7.28 -13.91 -3.72
N ALA A 179 6.62 -13.38 -4.75
CA ALA A 179 5.66 -14.13 -5.57
C ALA A 179 6.24 -15.43 -6.17
N HIS A 180 7.53 -15.42 -6.51
CA HIS A 180 8.24 -16.55 -7.11
C HIS A 180 8.33 -17.80 -6.22
N VAL A 181 8.11 -17.66 -4.92
CA VAL A 181 8.19 -18.77 -3.96
C VAL A 181 6.83 -19.11 -3.33
N TRP A 182 5.72 -18.47 -3.72
CA TRP A 182 4.39 -18.79 -3.20
C TRP A 182 3.98 -20.25 -3.47
N SER A 183 4.36 -20.81 -4.62
CA SER A 183 4.11 -22.21 -4.97
C SER A 183 4.90 -23.23 -4.12
N LYS A 184 5.95 -22.78 -3.44
CA LYS A 184 6.81 -23.61 -2.58
C LYS A 184 6.44 -23.50 -1.11
N LEU A 185 5.39 -22.74 -0.77
CA LEU A 185 4.93 -22.61 0.60
C LEU A 185 4.39 -23.96 1.11
N PRO A 186 4.60 -24.29 2.39
CA PRO A 186 4.06 -25.50 3.00
C PRO A 186 2.56 -25.32 3.32
N LEU A 187 1.76 -25.04 2.28
CA LEU A 187 0.33 -24.81 2.36
C LEU A 187 -0.41 -25.77 1.40
N PRO A 188 -1.63 -26.20 1.76
CA PRO A 188 -2.52 -26.90 0.83
C PRO A 188 -2.71 -26.17 -0.51
N PRO A 189 -2.90 -26.87 -1.64
CA PRO A 189 -3.00 -26.27 -2.98
C PRO A 189 -4.08 -25.19 -3.11
N ASN A 190 -5.22 -25.36 -2.44
CA ASN A 190 -6.30 -24.36 -2.41
C ASN A 190 -5.87 -23.05 -1.72
N LEU A 191 -5.02 -23.13 -0.70
CA LEU A 191 -4.47 -21.94 -0.03
C LEU A 191 -3.36 -21.28 -0.85
N ILE A 192 -2.54 -22.06 -1.56
CA ILE A 192 -1.57 -21.50 -2.53
C ILE A 192 -2.32 -20.75 -3.63
N SER A 193 -3.38 -21.35 -4.17
CA SER A 193 -4.25 -20.71 -5.17
C SER A 193 -4.87 -19.42 -4.61
N TYR A 194 -5.44 -19.46 -3.41
CA TYR A 194 -6.01 -18.29 -2.74
C TYR A 194 -4.99 -17.16 -2.53
N VAL A 195 -3.75 -17.50 -2.13
CA VAL A 195 -2.67 -16.53 -1.98
C VAL A 195 -2.23 -15.97 -3.32
N SER A 196 -2.27 -16.76 -4.39
CA SER A 196 -1.75 -16.38 -5.72
C SER A 196 -2.74 -15.56 -6.54
N ILE A 197 -4.03 -15.87 -6.47
CA ILE A 197 -5.09 -15.22 -7.24
C ILE A 197 -5.34 -13.80 -6.74
N GLY A 198 -5.63 -12.88 -7.66
CA GLY A 198 -6.14 -11.54 -7.38
C GLY A 198 -5.07 -10.50 -7.04
N SER A 199 -5.54 -9.29 -6.74
CA SER A 199 -4.71 -8.14 -6.42
C SER A 199 -4.11 -8.23 -5.01
N ASP A 200 -2.94 -7.58 -4.81
CA ASP A 200 -2.40 -7.28 -3.47
C ASP A 200 -3.28 -6.29 -2.70
N TYR A 201 -4.24 -5.68 -3.40
CA TYR A 201 -5.02 -4.55 -2.94
C TYR A 201 -6.44 -4.98 -2.65
N ILE A 202 -7.00 -4.42 -1.58
CA ILE A 202 -8.38 -4.69 -1.16
C ILE A 202 -9.28 -3.86 -2.06
N VAL A 203 -9.75 -4.47 -3.13
CA VAL A 203 -10.79 -3.87 -3.98
C VAL A 203 -12.15 -4.22 -3.35
N PRO A 204 -13.06 -3.26 -3.17
CA PRO A 204 -14.45 -3.58 -2.88
C PRO A 204 -15.00 -4.51 -3.96
N SER A 205 -15.58 -5.64 -3.54
CA SER A 205 -16.32 -6.57 -4.42
C SER A 205 -17.71 -6.06 -4.71
#